data_AF-E2NGD6-F1
#
_entry.id   AF-E2NGD6-F1
#
_cell.length_a   1.000
_cell.length_b   1.000
_cell.length_c   1.000
_cell.angle_alpha   90.00
_cell.angle_beta   90.00
_cell.angle_gamma   90.00
#
_symmetry.space_group_name_H-M   'P 1'
#
loop_
_entity.id
_entity.type
_entity.pdbx_description
1 polymer ?
#
loop_
_entity_poly.entity_id
_entity_poly.type
_entity_poly.pdbx_seq_one_letter_code
_entity_poly.pdbx_strand_id
1 'polypeptide(L)'
;MLTIKQITENTDAVIRGLEKKHFKNAKETIDQVIAFNDKRRSTQSILDNNLSEVNSISKSIGQLMKEGKKEEAETAKSRVAELKEVNKTL
;
A
#
# COMPACT_ATOMS: atom_id res chain seq x y z
N MET A 1 7.18 21.89 11.56
CA MET A 1 6.30 20.77 11.17
C MET A 1 7.04 19.48 11.50
N LEU A 2 6.43 18.54 12.23
CA LEU A 2 7.03 17.23 12.48
C LEU A 2 6.85 16.35 11.24
N THR A 3 7.92 15.71 10.78
CA THR A 3 7.86 14.80 9.64
C THR A 3 7.74 13.35 10.13
N ILE A 4 7.06 12.49 9.37
CA ILE A 4 6.96 11.05 9.68
C ILE A 4 8.36 10.43 9.81
N LYS A 5 9.32 10.88 9.00
CA LYS A 5 10.71 10.45 9.06
C LYS A 5 11.35 10.77 10.42
N GLN A 6 11.19 11.99 10.93
CA GLN A 6 11.69 12.35 12.27
C GLN A 6 10.99 11.57 13.39
N ILE A 7 9.70 11.29 13.23
CA ILE A 7 8.93 10.51 14.21
C ILE A 7 9.41 9.05 14.28
N THR A 8 9.79 8.46 13.15
CA THR A 8 10.26 7.08 13.06
C THR A 8 11.75 6.93 13.40
N GLU A 9 12.59 7.89 13.01
CA GLU A 9 14.03 7.84 13.28
C GLU A 9 14.40 8.29 14.70
N ASN A 10 13.64 9.22 15.29
CA ASN A 10 13.94 9.83 16.59
C ASN A 10 12.72 9.84 17.52
N THR A 11 11.99 8.72 17.57
CA THR A 11 10.75 8.55 18.33
C THR A 11 10.86 9.02 19.78
N ASP A 12 11.91 8.61 20.49
CA ASP A 12 12.13 9.00 21.90
C ASP A 12 12.35 10.50 22.08
N ALA A 13 13.09 11.14 21.17
CA ALA A 13 13.34 12.59 21.23
C ALA A 13 12.05 13.38 20.97
N VAL A 14 11.20 12.88 20.06
CA VAL A 14 9.90 13.46 19.76
C VAL A 14 8.95 13.31 20.95
N ILE A 15 8.86 12.12 21.57
CA ILE A 15 8.02 11.88 22.75
C ILE A 15 8.44 12.81 23.90
N ARG A 16 9.73 12.89 24.21
CA ARG A 16 10.24 13.80 25.25
C ARG A 16 9.94 15.27 24.93
N GLY A 17 10.02 15.65 23.66
CA GLY A 17 9.68 17.01 23.20
C GLY A 17 8.19 17.33 23.36
N LEU A 18 7.32 16.35 23.12
CA LEU A 18 5.87 16.45 23.28
C LEU A 18 5.47 16.48 24.77
N GLU A 19 6.09 15.65 25.60
CA GLU A 19 5.90 15.66 27.06
C GLU A 19 6.30 17.01 27.67
N LYS A 20 7.43 17.58 27.24
CA LYS A 20 7.86 18.94 27.64
C LYS A 20 6.87 20.04 27.24
N LYS A 21 6.06 19.80 26.21
CA LYS A 21 4.99 20.71 25.77
C LYS A 21 3.65 20.44 26.45
N HIS A 22 3.64 19.59 27.49
CA HIS A 22 2.43 19.14 28.19
C HIS A 22 1.41 18.46 27.26
N PHE A 23 1.87 17.85 26.18
CA PHE A 23 1.02 17.07 25.30
C PHE A 23 0.67 15.73 25.96
N LYS A 24 -0.62 15.54 26.24
CA LYS A 24 -1.13 14.31 26.86
C LYS A 24 -1.01 13.14 25.88
N ASN A 25 -0.68 11.96 26.40
CA ASN A 25 -0.60 10.72 25.62
C ASN A 25 0.38 10.81 24.42
N ALA A 26 1.49 11.54 24.58
CA ALA A 26 2.51 11.72 23.54
C ALA A 26 3.00 10.39 22.97
N LYS A 27 3.33 9.43 23.84
CA LYS A 27 3.77 8.10 23.45
C LYS A 27 2.71 7.35 22.63
N GLU A 28 1.50 7.23 23.16
CA GLU A 28 0.41 6.53 22.49
C GLU A 28 0.05 7.15 21.13
N THR A 29 0.04 8.47 21.04
CA THR A 29 -0.23 9.19 19.79
C THR A 29 0.86 8.91 18.75
N ILE A 30 2.13 8.91 19.17
CA ILE A 30 3.25 8.61 18.28
C ILE A 30 3.23 7.15 17.82
N ASP A 31 2.94 6.20 18.73
CA ASP A 31 2.78 4.79 18.39
C ASP A 31 1.64 4.58 17.38
N GLN A 32 0.50 5.26 17.57
CA GLN A 32 -0.60 5.25 16.60
C GLN A 32 -0.18 5.84 15.24
N VAL A 33 0.54 6.96 15.22
CA VAL A 33 1.03 7.57 13.97
C VAL A 33 1.95 6.62 13.21
N ILE A 34 2.85 5.92 13.92
CA ILE A 34 3.74 4.91 13.33
C ILE A 34 2.90 3.76 12.75
N ALA A 35 1.97 3.21 13.54
CA ALA A 35 1.09 2.13 13.10
C ALA A 35 0.23 2.51 11.87
N PHE A 36 -0.33 3.72 11.83
CA PHE A 36 -1.06 4.23 10.67
C PHE A 36 -0.15 4.41 9.46
N ASN A 37 1.07 4.90 9.65
CA ASN A 37 2.03 5.03 8.57
C ASN A 37 2.43 3.66 8.01
N ASP A 38 2.64 2.67 8.86
CA ASP A 38 2.98 1.31 8.43
C ASP A 38 1.82 0.65 7.69
N LYS A 39 0.59 0.80 8.20
CA LYS A 39 -0.61 0.38 7.49
C LYS A 39 -0.70 1.03 6.11
N ARG A 40 -0.50 2.35 6.03
CA ARG A 40 -0.48 3.09 4.76
C ARG A 40 0.59 2.55 3.80
N ARG A 41 1.82 2.31 4.29
CA ARG A 41 2.92 1.77 3.47
C ARG A 41 2.61 0.35 2.98
N SER A 42 2.04 -0.49 3.84
CA SER A 42 1.62 -1.84 3.48
C SER A 42 0.53 -1.81 2.41
N THR A 43 -0.52 -1.01 2.61
CA THR A 43 -1.59 -0.83 1.61
C THR A 43 -1.04 -0.32 0.28
N GLN A 44 -0.16 0.68 0.31
CA GLN A 44 0.48 1.18 -0.90
C GLN A 44 1.30 0.10 -1.62
N SER A 45 2.09 -0.69 -0.87
CA SER A 45 2.86 -1.78 -1.45
C SER A 45 1.97 -2.85 -2.08
N ILE A 46 0.83 -3.17 -1.47
CA ILE A 46 -0.14 -4.14 -2.02
C ILE A 46 -0.75 -3.57 -3.31
N LEU A 47 -1.15 -2.30 -3.30
CA LEU A 47 -1.68 -1.63 -4.48
C LEU A 47 -0.67 -1.64 -5.64
N ASP A 48 0.58 -1.28 -5.37
CA ASP A 48 1.65 -1.25 -6.39
C ASP A 48 1.92 -2.65 -6.96
N ASN A 49 1.93 -3.68 -6.11
CA ASN A 49 2.07 -5.08 -6.53
C ASN A 49 0.90 -5.51 -7.41
N ASN A 50 -0.34 -5.22 -7.01
CA ASN A 50 -1.52 -5.58 -7.79
C ASN A 50 -1.55 -4.85 -9.15
N LEU A 51 -1.15 -3.58 -9.20
CA LEU A 51 -1.03 -2.83 -10.45
C LEU A 51 0.04 -3.43 -11.37
N SER A 52 1.17 -3.84 -10.82
CA SER A 52 2.22 -4.57 -11.56
C SER A 52 1.70 -5.89 -12.12
N GLU A 53 0.98 -6.67 -11.31
CA GLU A 53 0.38 -7.94 -11.70
C GLU A 53 -0.66 -7.75 -12.82
N VAL A 54 -1.57 -6.78 -12.69
CA VAL A 54 -2.54 -6.40 -13.72
C VAL A 54 -1.84 -6.07 -15.04
N ASN A 55 -0.76 -5.29 -15.00
CA ASN A 55 0.00 -4.93 -16.20
C ASN A 55 0.69 -6.15 -16.83
N SER A 56 1.23 -7.06 -16.02
CA SER A 56 1.83 -8.31 -16.49
C SER A 56 0.80 -9.20 -17.16
N ILE A 57 -0.33 -9.45 -16.50
CA ILE A 57 -1.42 -10.27 -17.03
C ILE A 57 -1.98 -9.64 -18.32
N SER A 58 -2.11 -8.31 -18.37
CA SER A 58 -2.58 -7.60 -19.58
C SER A 58 -1.67 -7.84 -20.79
N LYS A 59 -0.34 -7.91 -20.59
CA LYS A 59 0.61 -8.27 -21.65
C LYS A 59 0.44 -9.72 -22.09
N SER A 60 0.29 -10.64 -21.12
CA SER A 60 0.05 -12.06 -21.40
C SER A 60 -1.26 -12.27 -22.17
N ILE A 61 -2.34 -11.56 -21.84
CA ILE A 61 -3.61 -11.61 -22.59
C ILE A 61 -3.37 -11.24 -24.07
N GLY A 62 -2.63 -10.16 -24.33
CA GLY A 62 -2.30 -9.76 -25.71
C GLY A 62 -1.50 -10.81 -26.47
N GLN A 63 -0.63 -11.56 -25.79
CA GLN A 63 0.12 -12.67 -26.38
C GLN A 63 -0.79 -13.89 -26.63
N LEU A 64 -1.59 -14.30 -25.64
CA LEU A 64 -2.52 -15.42 -25.74
C LEU A 64 -3.57 -15.21 -26.83
N MET A 65 -4.06 -13.97 -27.01
CA MET A 65 -4.96 -13.62 -28.11
C MET A 65 -4.28 -13.72 -29.48
N LYS A 66 -2.98 -13.41 -29.60
CA LYS A 66 -2.21 -13.63 -30.84
C LYS A 66 -1.98 -15.10 -31.12
N GLU A 67 -1.80 -15.91 -30.08
CA GLU A 67 -1.67 -17.38 -30.16
C GLU A 67 -3.00 -18.10 -30.42
N GLY A 68 -4.14 -17.38 -30.41
CA GLY A 68 -5.46 -17.97 -30.64
C GLY A 68 -6.07 -18.66 -29.40
N LYS A 69 -5.41 -18.60 -28.24
CA LYS A 69 -5.85 -19.19 -26.96
C LYS A 69 -6.89 -18.31 -26.26
N LYS A 70 -8.10 -18.29 -26.80
CA LYS A 70 -9.19 -17.43 -26.31
C LYS A 70 -9.63 -17.75 -24.88
N GLU A 71 -9.67 -19.02 -24.48
CA GLU A 71 -10.11 -19.44 -23.14
C GLU A 71 -9.16 -18.98 -22.03
N GLU A 72 -7.84 -19.12 -22.25
CA GLU A 72 -6.82 -18.63 -21.32
C GLU A 72 -6.84 -17.09 -21.22
N ALA A 73 -7.06 -16.41 -22.36
CA ALA A 73 -7.17 -14.95 -22.40
C ALA A 73 -8.40 -14.43 -21.63
N GLU A 74 -9.56 -15.08 -21.74
CA GLU A 74 -10.76 -14.70 -20.98
C GLU A 74 -10.60 -14.96 -19.48
N THR A 75 -9.97 -16.08 -19.10
CA THR A 75 -9.65 -16.36 -17.68
C THR A 75 -8.74 -15.29 -17.08
N ALA A 76 -7.71 -14.90 -17.84
CA ALA A 76 -6.79 -13.85 -17.45
C ALA A 76 -7.48 -12.46 -17.36
N LYS A 77 -8.43 -12.15 -18.26
CA LYS A 77 -9.22 -10.91 -18.17
C LYS A 77 -10.09 -10.86 -16.92
N SER A 78 -10.74 -11.96 -16.55
CA SER A 78 -11.51 -12.04 -15.30
C SER A 78 -10.61 -11.79 -14.09
N ARG A 79 -9.41 -12.35 -14.09
CA ARG A 79 -8.44 -12.10 -13.00
C ARG A 79 -8.03 -10.63 -12.91
N VAL A 80 -7.83 -9.96 -14.04
CA VAL A 80 -7.56 -8.51 -14.08
C VAL A 80 -8.75 -7.70 -13.54
N ALA A 81 -9.97 -8.10 -13.86
CA ALA A 81 -11.17 -7.44 -13.34
C ALA A 81 -11.27 -7.58 -11.81
N GLU A 82 -11.04 -8.79 -11.27
CA GLU A 82 -10.98 -9.03 -9.82
C GLU A 82 -9.92 -8.18 -9.12
N LEU A 83 -8.70 -8.15 -9.65
CA LEU A 83 -7.61 -7.35 -9.08
C LEU A 83 -7.92 -5.85 -9.08
N LYS A 84 -8.61 -5.35 -10.12
CA LYS A 84 -9.06 -3.96 -10.19
C LYS A 84 -10.12 -3.63 -9.14
N GLU A 85 -11.05 -4.54 -8.88
CA GLU A 85 -12.05 -4.37 -7.82
C GLU A 85 -11.39 -4.38 -6.43
N VAL A 86 -10.45 -5.30 -6.18
CA VAL A 86 -9.67 -5.31 -4.93
C VAL A 86 -8.90 -4.00 -4.74
N ASN A 87 -8.26 -3.49 -5.80
CA ASN A 87 -7.54 -2.22 -5.76
C ASN A 87 -8.42 -1.01 -5.42
N LYS A 88 -9.72 -1.07 -5.71
CA LYS A 88 -10.66 0.01 -5.37
C LYS A 88 -10.99 0.06 -3.88
N THR A 89 -10.75 -1.04 -3.17
CA THR A 89 -11.07 -1.21 -1.74
C THR A 89 -9.87 -1.03 -0.81
N LEU A 90 -8.66 -0.90 -1.36
CA LEU A 90 -7.40 -0.65 -0.65
C LEU A 90 -7.19 0.85 -0.44
#